data_AF-A0A9P9G158-F1
#
_entry.id   AF-A0A9P9G158-F1
#
_cell.length_a   1.000
_cell.length_b   1.000
_cell.length_c   1.000
_cell.angle_alpha   90.00
_cell.angle_beta   90.00
_cell.angle_gamma   90.00
#
_symmetry.space_group_name_H-M   'P 1'
#
loop_
_entity.id
_entity.type
_entity.pdbx_description
1 polymer ?
#
loop_
_entity_poly.entity_id
_entity_poly.type
_entity_poly.pdbx_seq_one_letter_code
_entity_poly.pdbx_strand_id
1 'polypeptide(L)'
;MGCTLSLVSSRKVGEKPSVNHGPMTHSQHDVFRDTNNGIDSNGDANVNFIATSEHGNNAGAKSELTTGLGERLLQVMINFGVNHGRYVPCNKFDLLITEGTVKSELIRAGMQSEITTHLIRYILDHAKKIFAVLVMIDEPQWIKELVIEGMQDTDLPIGTEAIIRDEQVHHIVCSFYPDSETLDKRHSWATLQGKRLLAVDRFCSYQWRFLAPVFTSGSYKYFLHPDCPLPFIHLEPKAGVTKFSHHSKVFKVYIHKAHVQWVSQEIFCNFPDENS
;
A
#
# COMPACT_ATOMS: atom_id res chain seq x y z
N MET A 1 -24.03 -13.72 -18.05
CA MET A 1 -22.86 -14.00 -18.90
C MET A 1 -21.65 -14.14 -17.99
N GLY A 2 -20.90 -15.25 -18.05
CA GLY A 2 -19.70 -15.45 -17.25
C GLY A 2 -18.46 -15.11 -18.08
N CYS A 3 -17.77 -14.01 -17.77
CA CYS A 3 -16.46 -13.73 -18.36
C CYS A 3 -15.42 -14.63 -17.69
N THR A 4 -14.66 -15.38 -18.50
CA THR A 4 -13.53 -16.19 -18.02
C THR A 4 -12.26 -15.37 -18.15
N LEU A 5 -11.60 -15.07 -17.03
CA LEU A 5 -10.30 -14.38 -17.01
C LEU A 5 -9.20 -15.43 -16.80
N SER A 6 -8.28 -15.55 -17.75
CA SER A 6 -7.12 -16.46 -17.64
C SER A 6 -5.90 -15.66 -17.20
N LEU A 7 -5.47 -15.83 -15.95
CA LEU A 7 -4.20 -15.28 -15.46
C LEU A 7 -3.07 -16.28 -15.73
N VAL A 8 -2.08 -15.85 -16.52
CA VAL A 8 -0.85 -16.60 -16.76
C VAL A 8 0.25 -16.01 -15.89
N SER A 9 0.62 -16.71 -14.83
CA SER A 9 1.76 -16.33 -13.99
C SER A 9 3.03 -16.99 -14.53
N SER A 10 3.77 -16.29 -15.38
CA SER A 10 5.08 -16.74 -15.86
C SER A 10 6.16 -16.35 -14.86
N ARG A 11 6.68 -17.32 -14.08
CA ARG A 11 7.94 -17.11 -13.34
C ARG A 11 9.10 -17.24 -14.33
N LYS A 12 9.75 -16.12 -14.68
CA LYS A 12 11.11 -16.19 -15.25
C LYS A 12 12.05 -16.64 -14.14
N VAL A 13 12.60 -17.84 -14.25
CA VAL A 13 13.72 -18.28 -13.41
C VAL A 13 14.94 -17.52 -13.89
N GLY A 14 15.33 -16.47 -13.16
CA GLY A 14 16.59 -15.78 -13.40
C GLY A 14 17.74 -16.62 -12.86
N GLU A 15 18.60 -17.12 -13.75
CA GLU A 15 19.91 -17.64 -13.38
C GLU A 15 20.73 -16.51 -12.73
N LYS A 16 21.16 -16.71 -11.48
CA LYS A 16 22.10 -15.81 -10.82
C LYS A 16 23.52 -16.09 -11.35
N PRO A 17 24.32 -15.07 -11.69
CA PRO A 17 25.73 -15.27 -11.96
C PRO A 17 26.46 -15.64 -10.66
N SER A 18 27.26 -16.71 -10.75
CA SER A 18 28.12 -17.22 -9.69
C SER A 18 29.28 -16.25 -9.42
N VAL A 19 29.29 -15.61 -8.24
CA VAL A 19 30.41 -14.77 -7.79
C VAL A 19 31.33 -15.61 -6.90
N ASN A 20 32.57 -15.77 -7.33
CA ASN A 20 33.64 -16.40 -6.57
C ASN A 20 34.03 -15.53 -5.35
N HIS A 21 34.04 -16.11 -4.15
CA HIS A 21 34.62 -15.49 -2.96
C HIS A 21 36.01 -16.09 -2.67
N GLY A 22 37.04 -15.24 -2.64
CA GLY A 22 38.36 -15.56 -2.10
C GLY A 22 38.42 -15.34 -0.58
N PRO A 23 39.42 -15.89 0.13
CA PRO A 23 39.43 -15.96 1.59
C PRO A 23 39.91 -14.66 2.24
N MET A 24 39.16 -14.19 3.24
CA MET A 24 39.54 -13.09 4.14
C MET A 24 40.35 -13.62 5.34
N THR A 25 41.48 -12.97 5.62
CA THR A 25 42.30 -13.18 6.82
C THR A 25 41.80 -12.33 7.98
N HIS A 26 41.66 -12.94 9.16
CA HIS A 26 41.34 -12.28 10.43
C HIS A 26 42.59 -11.66 11.05
N SER A 27 42.49 -10.41 11.50
CA SER A 27 43.41 -9.81 12.47
C SER A 27 42.59 -9.07 13.53
N GLN A 28 42.69 -9.56 14.76
CA GLN A 28 42.17 -8.93 15.97
C GLN A 28 43.22 -7.96 16.52
N HIS A 29 42.80 -6.76 16.93
CA HIS A 29 43.51 -5.97 17.92
C HIS A 29 42.51 -5.16 18.77
N ASP A 30 42.75 -5.23 20.07
CA ASP A 30 41.97 -4.70 21.19
C ASP A 30 42.05 -3.17 21.42
N VAL A 31 41.26 -2.75 22.42
CA VAL A 31 41.46 -1.66 23.41
C VAL A 31 40.88 -0.27 23.05
N PHE A 32 39.82 0.18 23.75
CA PHE A 32 39.92 1.15 24.87
C PHE A 32 38.56 1.69 25.42
N ARG A 33 38.50 1.67 26.77
CA ARG A 33 38.01 2.67 27.74
C ARG A 33 36.52 2.89 28.04
N ASP A 34 36.21 2.56 29.29
CA ASP A 34 35.19 3.13 30.17
C ASP A 34 35.25 4.66 30.28
N THR A 35 34.10 5.31 30.50
CA THR A 35 33.94 6.31 31.57
C THR A 35 32.47 6.42 31.99
N ASN A 36 32.26 6.32 33.30
CA ASN A 36 31.07 6.70 34.05
C ASN A 36 30.81 8.22 33.94
N ASN A 37 29.53 8.61 33.99
CA ASN A 37 29.03 9.61 34.95
C ASN A 37 27.50 9.64 34.94
N GLY A 38 26.92 9.66 36.14
CA GLY A 38 25.48 9.59 36.35
C GLY A 38 24.84 10.89 36.79
N ILE A 39 23.71 10.68 37.49
CA ILE A 39 23.11 11.52 38.53
C ILE A 39 21.98 12.49 38.07
N ASP A 40 20.83 12.29 38.74
CA ASP A 40 19.79 13.24 39.18
C ASP A 40 18.43 13.44 38.47
N SER A 41 17.44 12.68 38.99
CA SER A 41 16.31 13.09 39.86
C SER A 41 15.06 13.88 39.37
N ASN A 42 13.91 13.26 39.70
CA ASN A 42 12.64 13.77 40.28
C ASN A 42 11.85 14.91 39.62
N GLY A 43 10.52 14.71 39.52
CA GLY A 43 9.54 15.81 39.51
C GLY A 43 8.15 15.45 39.02
N ASP A 44 7.29 15.02 39.94
CA ASP A 44 5.83 14.85 39.79
C ASP A 44 5.10 16.11 39.26
N ALA A 45 4.01 15.92 38.50
CA ALA A 45 2.73 16.60 38.75
C ALA A 45 1.61 16.07 37.84
N ASN A 46 0.70 15.37 38.50
CA ASN A 46 -0.57 14.84 38.03
C ASN A 46 -1.63 15.95 38.10
N VAL A 47 -2.37 16.23 37.03
CA VAL A 47 -3.62 17.03 37.09
C VAL A 47 -4.70 16.33 36.28
N ASN A 48 -5.55 15.58 36.99
CA ASN A 48 -6.80 15.04 36.49
C ASN A 48 -7.86 16.16 36.43
N PHE A 49 -8.42 16.39 35.25
CA PHE A 49 -9.60 17.23 35.06
C PHE A 49 -10.81 16.31 34.83
N ILE A 50 -11.62 16.12 35.87
CA ILE A 50 -12.91 15.42 35.78
C ILE A 50 -14.00 16.47 35.61
N ALA A 51 -14.57 16.56 34.41
CA ALA A 51 -15.81 17.28 34.16
C ALA A 51 -16.96 16.27 34.03
N THR A 52 -17.86 16.25 35.01
CA THR A 52 -19.13 15.51 34.95
C THR A 52 -20.20 16.39 34.32
N SER A 53 -20.78 15.96 33.19
CA SER A 53 -22.00 16.56 32.63
C SER A 53 -22.88 15.51 31.93
N GLU A 54 -23.93 15.14 32.66
CA GLU A 54 -25.32 14.82 32.29
C GLU A 54 -25.67 14.20 30.92
N HIS A 55 -26.00 12.90 30.98
CA HIS A 55 -27.24 12.26 30.51
C HIS A 55 -27.99 12.89 29.32
N GLY A 56 -27.65 12.41 28.12
CA GLY A 56 -28.54 12.35 26.97
C GLY A 56 -28.32 11.04 26.22
N ASN A 57 -29.27 10.11 26.34
CA ASN A 57 -29.24 8.78 25.73
C ASN A 57 -29.27 8.88 24.20
N ASN A 58 -28.09 8.85 23.58
CA ASN A 58 -27.90 8.59 22.14
C ASN A 58 -26.65 7.74 21.94
N ALA A 59 -26.66 6.53 22.51
CA ALA A 59 -25.48 5.66 22.67
C ALA A 59 -25.06 4.92 21.39
N GLY A 60 -25.77 5.08 20.27
CA GLY A 60 -25.48 4.37 19.01
C GLY A 60 -24.50 5.07 18.06
N ALA A 61 -24.30 6.39 18.19
CA ALA A 61 -23.58 7.18 17.18
C ALA A 61 -22.25 7.81 17.67
N LYS A 62 -21.89 7.66 18.96
CA LYS A 62 -20.67 8.27 19.52
C LYS A 62 -19.41 7.41 19.42
N SER A 63 -19.53 6.11 19.10
CA SER A 63 -18.38 5.20 19.05
C SER A 63 -17.57 5.27 17.75
N GLU A 64 -18.13 5.82 16.66
CA GLU A 64 -17.48 5.83 15.35
C GLU A 64 -16.41 6.93 15.20
N LEU A 65 -16.41 7.92 16.10
CA LEU A 65 -15.51 9.07 16.06
C LEU A 65 -14.18 8.87 16.80
N THR A 66 -14.03 7.81 17.59
CA THR A 66 -12.78 7.56 18.35
C THR A 66 -11.79 6.67 17.62
N THR A 67 -12.25 5.88 16.66
CA THR A 67 -11.41 4.91 15.97
C THR A 67 -10.61 5.59 14.85
N GLY A 68 -9.27 5.53 14.95
CA GLY A 68 -8.38 6.07 13.94
C GLY A 68 -8.56 5.42 12.56
N LEU A 69 -8.22 6.15 11.50
CA LEU A 69 -8.32 5.70 10.12
C LEU A 69 -7.57 4.38 9.88
N GLY A 70 -6.38 4.21 10.46
CA GLY A 70 -5.60 2.97 10.31
C GLY A 70 -6.35 1.73 10.80
N GLU A 71 -7.05 1.83 11.93
CA GLU A 71 -7.87 0.72 12.46
C GLU A 71 -9.10 0.47 11.59
N ARG A 72 -9.78 1.52 11.13
CA ARG A 72 -10.91 1.39 10.19
C ARG A 72 -10.49 0.74 8.87
N LEU A 73 -9.32 1.11 8.35
CA LEU A 73 -8.73 0.48 7.15
C LEU A 73 -8.48 -1.01 7.38
N LEU A 74 -7.89 -1.39 8.53
CA LEU A 74 -7.69 -2.79 8.90
C LEU A 74 -8.99 -3.58 8.98
N GLN A 75 -10.04 -2.99 9.57
CA GLN A 75 -11.34 -3.64 9.73
C GLN A 75 -12.05 -3.94 8.40
N VAL A 76 -11.83 -3.12 7.37
CA VAL A 76 -12.43 -3.34 6.04
C VAL A 76 -11.57 -4.20 5.10
N MET A 77 -10.36 -4.59 5.51
CA MET A 77 -9.50 -5.43 4.68
C MET A 77 -10.11 -6.81 4.46
N ILE A 78 -10.01 -7.30 3.22
CA ILE A 78 -10.44 -8.64 2.85
C ILE A 78 -9.21 -9.52 2.60
N ASN A 79 -9.25 -10.74 3.12
CA ASN A 79 -8.24 -11.77 2.84
C ASN A 79 -8.38 -12.27 1.40
N PHE A 80 -7.25 -12.39 0.70
CA PHE A 80 -7.14 -13.02 -0.60
C PHE A 80 -6.56 -14.43 -0.45
N GLY A 81 -7.32 -15.43 -0.91
CA GLY A 81 -7.11 -16.84 -0.57
C GLY A 81 -5.90 -17.55 -1.20
N VAL A 82 -5.21 -16.98 -2.20
CA VAL A 82 -4.11 -17.71 -2.86
C VAL A 82 -2.74 -17.46 -2.20
N ASN A 83 -2.49 -16.23 -1.72
CA ASN A 83 -1.18 -15.84 -1.16
C ASN A 83 -1.25 -15.27 0.27
N HIS A 84 -2.35 -15.50 1.00
CA HIS A 84 -2.57 -14.95 2.35
C HIS A 84 -2.48 -13.41 2.44
N GLY A 85 -2.58 -12.71 1.31
CA GLY A 85 -2.56 -11.25 1.25
C GLY A 85 -3.86 -10.63 1.75
N ARG A 86 -3.80 -9.35 2.10
CA ARG A 86 -4.98 -8.54 2.42
C ARG A 86 -5.02 -7.30 1.54
N TYR A 87 -6.22 -6.88 1.16
CA TYR A 87 -6.42 -5.63 0.42
C TYR A 87 -7.66 -4.88 0.91
N VAL A 88 -7.69 -3.58 0.66
CA VAL A 88 -8.85 -2.73 0.92
C VAL A 88 -9.67 -2.61 -0.37
N PRO A 89 -10.96 -2.99 -0.37
CA PRO A 89 -11.82 -2.80 -1.54
C PRO A 89 -11.96 -1.34 -1.94
N CYS A 90 -11.88 -1.00 -3.23
CA CYS A 90 -11.92 0.39 -3.71
C CYS A 90 -13.13 1.18 -3.19
N ASN A 91 -14.33 0.59 -3.21
CA ASN A 91 -15.54 1.24 -2.71
C ASN A 91 -15.50 1.55 -1.21
N LYS A 92 -14.80 0.73 -0.42
CA LYS A 92 -14.61 0.99 1.02
C LYS A 92 -13.51 2.00 1.23
N PHE A 93 -12.44 1.93 0.44
CA PHE A 93 -11.34 2.89 0.47
C PHE A 93 -11.84 4.32 0.28
N ASP A 94 -12.62 4.58 -0.78
CA ASP A 94 -13.13 5.92 -1.09
C ASP A 94 -14.09 6.47 -0.01
N LEU A 95 -14.84 5.59 0.66
CA LEU A 95 -15.72 5.97 1.76
C LEU A 95 -14.96 6.31 3.06
N LEU A 96 -13.77 5.73 3.24
CA LEU A 96 -12.97 5.94 4.44
C LEU A 96 -12.07 7.18 4.32
N ILE A 97 -11.56 7.47 3.12
CA ILE A 97 -10.64 8.60 2.87
C ILE A 97 -11.44 9.85 2.45
N THR A 98 -11.96 10.54 3.46
CA THR A 98 -12.69 11.81 3.34
C THR A 98 -11.84 12.99 3.83
N GLU A 99 -12.24 14.22 3.50
CA GLU A 99 -11.62 15.44 4.03
C GLU A 99 -11.56 15.44 5.56
N GLY A 100 -12.69 15.11 6.22
CA GLY A 100 -12.76 15.09 7.68
C GLY A 100 -11.79 14.08 8.28
N THR A 101 -11.71 12.87 7.72
CA THR A 101 -10.79 11.84 8.20
C THR A 101 -9.33 12.20 7.94
N VAL A 102 -8.99 12.76 6.79
CA VAL A 102 -7.62 13.22 6.51
C VAL A 102 -7.21 14.28 7.52
N LYS A 103 -8.07 15.28 7.76
CA LYS A 103 -7.82 16.34 8.74
C LYS A 103 -7.63 15.79 10.16
N SER A 104 -8.51 14.90 10.62
CA SER A 104 -8.40 14.29 11.95
C SER A 104 -7.11 13.49 12.13
N GLU A 105 -6.68 12.75 11.10
CA GLU A 105 -5.45 11.97 11.15
C GLU A 105 -4.19 12.84 11.17
N LEU A 106 -4.18 13.95 10.41
CA LEU A 106 -3.08 14.92 10.45
C LEU A 106 -3.00 15.62 11.82
N ILE A 107 -4.15 15.93 12.45
CA ILE A 107 -4.17 16.48 13.82
C ILE A 107 -3.63 15.44 14.82
N ARG A 108 -4.05 14.18 14.69
CA ARG A 108 -3.56 13.08 15.54
C ARG A 108 -2.05 12.88 15.42
N ALA A 109 -1.49 13.19 14.26
CA ALA A 109 -0.06 13.20 13.98
C ALA A 109 0.69 14.44 14.49
N GLY A 110 0.01 15.41 15.11
CA GLY A 110 0.63 16.65 15.60
C GLY A 110 0.89 17.71 14.52
N MET A 111 0.24 17.61 13.36
CA MET A 111 0.44 18.52 12.22
C MET A 111 -0.56 19.69 12.19
N GLN A 112 -1.19 20.06 13.31
CA GLN A 112 -2.29 21.04 13.32
C GLN A 112 -1.95 22.39 12.65
N SER A 113 -0.70 22.85 12.76
CA SER A 113 -0.23 24.10 12.16
C SER A 113 0.06 24.02 10.66
N GLU A 114 0.10 22.82 10.10
CA GLU A 114 0.54 22.54 8.74
C GLU A 114 -0.62 22.15 7.82
N ILE A 115 -1.78 21.89 8.42
CA ILE A 115 -3.00 21.56 7.70
C ILE A 115 -3.48 22.80 6.93
N THR A 116 -3.36 22.72 5.61
CA THR A 116 -3.91 23.70 4.68
C THR A 116 -4.96 23.05 3.79
N THR A 117 -5.90 23.85 3.28
CA THR A 117 -6.89 23.38 2.29
C THR A 117 -6.21 22.78 1.07
N HIS A 118 -5.05 23.32 0.66
CA HIS A 118 -4.28 22.81 -0.47
C HIS A 118 -3.73 21.40 -0.21
N LEU A 119 -3.14 21.17 0.97
CA LEU A 119 -2.62 19.86 1.36
C LEU A 119 -3.73 18.79 1.37
N ILE A 120 -4.86 19.10 2.01
CA ILE A 120 -6.02 18.19 2.05
C ILE A 120 -6.50 17.87 0.65
N ARG A 121 -6.70 18.90 -0.19
CA ARG A 121 -7.16 18.71 -1.57
C ARG A 121 -6.18 17.85 -2.38
N TYR A 122 -4.88 18.12 -2.27
CA TYR A 122 -3.87 17.32 -2.95
C TYR A 122 -3.93 15.84 -2.53
N ILE A 123 -4.05 15.57 -1.22
CA ILE A 123 -4.18 14.21 -0.71
C ILE A 123 -5.40 13.52 -1.34
N LEU A 124 -6.56 14.19 -1.35
CA LEU A 124 -7.79 13.61 -1.88
C LEU A 124 -7.78 13.41 -3.40
N ASP A 125 -7.12 14.29 -4.14
CA ASP A 125 -7.11 14.25 -5.60
C ASP A 125 -6.01 13.34 -6.17
N HIS A 126 -4.86 13.27 -5.51
CA HIS A 126 -3.65 12.67 -6.09
C HIS A 126 -2.93 11.64 -5.22
N ALA A 127 -3.09 11.66 -3.89
CA ALA A 127 -2.22 10.92 -2.97
C ALA A 127 -2.98 10.14 -1.87
N LYS A 128 -4.19 9.68 -2.15
CA LYS A 128 -5.03 8.96 -1.18
C LYS A 128 -4.36 7.67 -0.72
N LYS A 129 -3.82 6.88 -1.64
CA LYS A 129 -3.17 5.60 -1.32
C LYS A 129 -1.87 5.83 -0.58
N ILE A 130 -1.05 6.79 -1.02
CA ILE A 130 0.17 7.18 -0.30
C ILE A 130 -0.17 7.55 1.15
N PHE A 131 -1.15 8.45 1.34
CA PHE A 131 -1.58 8.86 2.68
C PHE A 131 -2.07 7.68 3.52
N ALA A 132 -2.86 6.78 2.94
CA ALA A 132 -3.33 5.58 3.64
C ALA A 132 -2.18 4.64 4.04
N VAL A 133 -1.15 4.49 3.19
CA VAL A 133 0.06 3.72 3.55
C VAL A 133 0.77 4.37 4.73
N LEU A 134 0.96 5.69 4.70
CA LEU A 134 1.59 6.42 5.80
C LEU A 134 0.84 6.26 7.11
N VAL A 135 -0.49 6.36 7.08
CA VAL A 135 -1.34 6.11 8.25
C VAL A 135 -1.18 4.67 8.76
N MET A 136 -1.08 3.69 7.86
CA MET A 136 -0.91 2.27 8.22
C MET A 136 0.45 1.95 8.85
N ILE A 137 1.49 2.73 8.57
CA ILE A 137 2.83 2.56 9.14
C ILE A 137 3.12 3.52 10.30
N ASP A 138 2.10 4.30 10.71
CA ASP A 138 2.16 5.32 11.76
C ASP A 138 3.14 6.48 11.46
N GLU A 139 3.22 6.88 10.18
CA GLU A 139 4.06 7.99 9.71
C GLU A 139 3.29 9.01 8.83
N PRO A 140 2.05 9.42 9.16
CA PRO A 140 1.26 10.36 8.35
C PRO A 140 1.96 11.71 8.09
N GLN A 141 2.87 12.13 8.97
CA GLN A 141 3.60 13.39 8.87
C GLN A 141 4.55 13.50 7.67
N TRP A 142 4.91 12.38 7.05
CA TRP A 142 5.75 12.40 5.86
C TRP A 142 5.00 12.93 4.63
N ILE A 143 3.67 12.98 4.66
CA ILE A 143 2.87 13.38 3.50
C ILE A 143 3.22 14.78 2.99
N LYS A 144 3.55 15.71 3.89
CA LYS A 144 3.89 17.09 3.53
C LYS A 144 5.12 17.14 2.61
N GLU A 145 6.16 16.42 2.97
CA GLU A 145 7.42 16.39 2.22
C GLU A 145 7.21 15.67 0.87
N LEU A 146 6.47 14.55 0.86
CA LEU A 146 6.13 13.83 -0.38
C LEU A 146 5.29 14.65 -1.36
N VAL A 147 4.36 15.48 -0.84
CA VAL A 147 3.56 16.40 -1.65
C VAL A 147 4.42 17.51 -2.26
N ILE A 148 5.38 18.04 -1.51
CA ILE A 148 6.34 19.03 -2.02
C ILE A 148 7.18 18.43 -3.16
N GLU A 149 7.55 17.15 -3.04
CA GLU A 149 8.26 16.41 -4.10
C GLU A 149 7.35 15.96 -5.25
N GLY A 150 6.05 16.25 -5.18
CA GLY A 150 5.10 15.93 -6.25
C GLY A 150 4.77 14.45 -6.37
N MET A 151 4.97 13.65 -5.32
CA MET A 151 4.61 12.23 -5.32
C MET A 151 3.09 12.06 -5.41
N GLN A 152 2.65 11.11 -6.24
CA GLN A 152 1.24 10.79 -6.48
C GLN A 152 1.00 9.28 -6.45
N ASP A 153 -0.27 8.88 -6.28
CA ASP A 153 -0.68 7.48 -6.25
C ASP A 153 -0.31 6.71 -7.53
N THR A 154 -0.10 7.40 -8.65
CA THR A 154 0.38 6.82 -9.92
C THR A 154 1.85 6.42 -9.90
N ASP A 155 2.63 6.92 -8.95
CA ASP A 155 4.03 6.54 -8.76
C ASP A 155 4.19 5.19 -8.03
N LEU A 156 3.10 4.68 -7.44
CA LEU A 156 3.08 3.36 -6.81
C LEU A 156 2.95 2.24 -7.86
N PRO A 157 3.59 1.08 -7.67
CA PRO A 157 4.34 0.70 -6.48
C PRO A 157 5.77 1.23 -6.49
N ILE A 158 6.33 1.49 -5.31
CA ILE A 158 7.75 1.84 -5.14
C ILE A 158 8.52 0.70 -4.48
N GLY A 159 9.83 0.64 -4.72
CA GLY A 159 10.73 -0.35 -4.11
C GLY A 159 12.04 0.27 -3.66
N THR A 160 12.77 -0.48 -2.84
CA THR A 160 14.15 -0.17 -2.47
C THR A 160 15.10 -0.94 -3.38
N GLU A 161 16.10 -0.25 -3.92
CA GLU A 161 17.15 -0.85 -4.75
C GLU A 161 18.50 -0.52 -4.13
N ALA A 162 19.36 -1.53 -4.00
CA ALA A 162 20.74 -1.35 -3.57
C ALA A 162 21.61 -1.02 -4.78
N ILE A 163 22.22 0.16 -4.79
CA ILE A 163 23.18 0.58 -5.79
C ILE A 163 24.57 0.67 -5.15
N ILE A 164 25.60 0.28 -5.90
CA ILE A 164 26.99 0.41 -5.44
C ILE A 164 27.55 1.69 -6.07
N ARG A 165 28.02 2.62 -5.25
CA ARG A 165 28.78 3.81 -5.68
C ARG A 165 29.98 3.95 -4.77
N ASP A 166 31.16 4.19 -5.34
CA ASP A 166 32.41 4.38 -4.59
C ASP A 166 32.67 3.25 -3.56
N GLU A 167 32.43 2.00 -3.97
CA GLU A 167 32.55 0.79 -3.13
C GLU A 167 31.59 0.73 -1.92
N GLN A 168 30.62 1.65 -1.84
CA GLN A 168 29.60 1.70 -0.80
C GLN A 168 28.22 1.32 -1.35
N VAL A 169 27.44 0.62 -0.52
CA VAL A 169 26.04 0.27 -0.83
C VAL A 169 25.13 1.42 -0.41
N HIS A 170 24.45 2.01 -1.38
CA HIS A 170 23.40 3.00 -1.16
C HIS A 170 22.04 2.38 -1.46
N HIS A 171 21.03 2.70 -0.65
CA HIS A 171 19.66 2.33 -0.92
C HIS A 171 18.93 3.51 -1.55
N ILE A 172 18.39 3.30 -2.75
CA ILE A 172 17.51 4.28 -3.40
C ILE A 172 16.08 3.77 -3.40
N VAL A 173 15.15 4.71 -3.32
CA VAL A 173 13.71 4.43 -3.45
C VAL A 173 13.27 4.87 -4.83
N CYS A 174 12.65 3.96 -5.59
CA CYS A 174 12.19 4.24 -6.94
C CYS A 174 10.87 3.55 -7.28
N SER A 175 10.12 4.12 -8.22
CA SER A 175 8.93 3.51 -8.82
C SER A 175 9.25 2.22 -9.58
N PHE A 176 8.39 1.22 -9.44
CA PHE A 176 8.48 -0.04 -10.17
C PHE A 176 7.74 0.06 -11.52
N TYR A 177 8.49 0.07 -12.62
CA TYR A 177 7.95 -0.05 -13.98
C TYR A 177 8.61 -1.24 -14.68
N PRO A 178 7.88 -2.36 -14.91
CA PRO A 178 8.47 -3.57 -15.49
C PRO A 178 8.89 -3.41 -16.96
N ASP A 179 8.31 -2.45 -17.67
CA ASP A 179 8.48 -2.26 -19.13
C ASP A 179 9.31 -1.03 -19.51
N SER A 180 9.82 -0.29 -18.52
CA SER A 180 10.70 0.84 -18.79
C SER A 180 12.13 0.36 -18.94
N GLU A 181 12.50 -0.05 -20.16
CA GLU A 181 13.92 -0.30 -20.51
C GLU A 181 14.81 0.93 -20.25
N THR A 182 14.21 2.12 -20.19
CA THR A 182 14.91 3.36 -19.84
C THR A 182 14.92 3.56 -18.32
N LEU A 183 16.09 3.40 -17.68
CA LEU A 183 16.32 3.76 -16.28
C LEU A 183 15.98 5.24 -15.98
N ASP A 184 16.07 6.10 -17.01
CA ASP A 184 15.87 7.56 -16.91
C ASP A 184 14.45 7.99 -16.51
N LYS A 185 13.48 7.08 -16.49
CA LYS A 185 12.09 7.39 -16.07
C LYS A 185 11.80 7.03 -14.61
N ARG A 186 12.78 6.52 -13.86
CA ARG A 186 12.57 6.20 -12.44
C ARG A 186 12.57 7.48 -11.64
N HIS A 187 11.43 7.80 -11.05
CA HIS A 187 11.33 8.88 -10.07
C HIS A 187 11.95 8.40 -8.76
N SER A 188 12.70 9.30 -8.10
CA SER A 188 13.28 9.06 -6.78
C SER A 188 12.90 10.19 -5.85
N TRP A 189 12.57 9.85 -4.60
CA TRP A 189 12.09 10.79 -3.59
C TRP A 189 13.12 10.95 -2.48
N ALA A 190 13.71 12.15 -2.37
CA ALA A 190 14.76 12.44 -1.39
C ALA A 190 14.23 12.27 0.04
N THR A 191 12.98 12.67 0.26
CA THR A 191 12.24 12.48 1.51
C THR A 191 12.34 11.06 2.01
N LEU A 192 12.13 10.05 1.15
CA LEU A 192 12.16 8.64 1.55
C LEU A 192 13.59 8.13 1.75
N GLN A 193 14.55 8.64 1.00
CA GLN A 193 15.97 8.26 1.14
C GLN A 193 16.56 8.67 2.49
N GLY A 194 16.10 9.79 3.06
CA GLY A 194 16.55 10.27 4.37
C GLY A 194 15.90 9.55 5.56
N LYS A 195 14.90 8.69 5.35
CA LYS A 195 14.22 7.99 6.44
C LYS A 195 14.94 6.70 6.80
N ARG A 196 14.62 6.17 8.00
CA ARG A 196 15.13 4.87 8.44
C ARG A 196 14.68 3.79 7.45
N LEU A 197 15.63 2.97 6.99
CA LEU A 197 15.38 1.89 6.02
C LEU A 197 14.19 1.00 6.41
N LEU A 198 14.08 0.63 7.70
CA LEU A 198 12.95 -0.13 8.25
C LEU A 198 11.58 0.52 8.00
N ALA A 199 11.49 1.84 8.08
CA ALA A 199 10.22 2.54 7.86
C ALA A 199 9.88 2.62 6.36
N VAL A 200 10.88 2.77 5.49
CA VAL A 200 10.72 2.66 4.04
C VAL A 200 10.30 1.24 3.63
N ASP A 201 10.93 0.21 4.20
CA ASP A 201 10.54 -1.18 3.94
C ASP A 201 9.10 -1.46 4.38
N ARG A 202 8.66 -0.90 5.52
CA ARG A 202 7.25 -0.94 5.93
C ARG A 202 6.36 -0.26 4.90
N PHE A 203 6.71 0.93 4.41
CA PHE A 203 5.96 1.60 3.34
C PHE A 203 5.83 0.70 2.11
N CYS A 204 6.96 0.18 1.62
CA CYS A 204 7.03 -0.69 0.45
C CYS A 204 6.21 -1.98 0.62
N SER A 205 6.13 -2.52 1.84
CA SER A 205 5.29 -3.69 2.13
C SER A 205 3.81 -3.33 2.23
N TYR A 206 3.47 -2.21 2.88
CA TYR A 206 2.07 -1.83 3.16
C TYR A 206 1.33 -1.32 1.93
N GLN A 207 2.00 -0.68 0.97
CA GLN A 207 1.38 -0.16 -0.26
C GLN A 207 0.51 -1.19 -1.00
N TRP A 208 0.92 -2.45 -1.01
CA TRP A 208 0.23 -3.49 -1.76
C TRP A 208 -1.24 -3.66 -1.35
N ARG A 209 -1.59 -3.34 -0.09
CA ARG A 209 -2.97 -3.39 0.42
C ARG A 209 -3.93 -2.44 -0.31
N PHE A 210 -3.39 -1.44 -1.02
CA PHE A 210 -4.14 -0.40 -1.74
C PHE A 210 -3.97 -0.48 -3.27
N LEU A 211 -3.24 -1.48 -3.77
CA LEU A 211 -2.89 -1.64 -5.18
C LEU A 211 -3.56 -2.86 -5.83
N ALA A 212 -4.65 -3.36 -5.25
CA ALA A 212 -5.45 -4.39 -5.90
C ALA A 212 -6.04 -3.86 -7.22
N PRO A 213 -5.88 -4.59 -8.35
CA PRO A 213 -6.28 -4.11 -9.67
C PRO A 213 -7.80 -3.92 -9.78
N VAL A 214 -8.22 -3.02 -10.66
CA VAL A 214 -9.61 -2.90 -11.11
C VAL A 214 -9.69 -3.49 -12.52
N PHE A 215 -10.55 -4.49 -12.70
CA PHE A 215 -10.75 -5.17 -13.96
C PHE A 215 -11.80 -4.44 -14.80
N THR A 216 -11.51 -4.23 -16.08
CA THR A 216 -12.35 -3.50 -17.03
C THR A 216 -12.74 -4.41 -18.19
N SER A 217 -13.88 -4.16 -18.84
CA SER A 217 -14.33 -4.99 -19.98
C SER A 217 -13.42 -4.88 -21.21
N GLY A 218 -12.67 -3.79 -21.35
CA GLY A 218 -11.79 -3.53 -22.50
C GLY A 218 -10.38 -4.11 -22.38
N SER A 219 -10.00 -4.66 -21.22
CA SER A 219 -8.66 -5.24 -21.02
C SER A 219 -8.72 -6.69 -20.59
N TYR A 220 -7.99 -7.54 -21.33
CA TYR A 220 -7.84 -8.96 -21.05
C TYR A 220 -6.43 -9.34 -20.59
N LYS A 221 -5.50 -8.37 -20.61
CA LYS A 221 -4.10 -8.56 -20.24
C LYS A 221 -3.72 -7.57 -19.16
N TYR A 222 -3.21 -8.10 -18.06
CA TYR A 222 -2.76 -7.31 -16.91
C TYR A 222 -1.34 -7.73 -16.57
N PHE A 223 -0.44 -6.76 -16.46
CA PHE A 223 0.90 -6.95 -15.95
C PHE A 223 0.87 -6.61 -14.46
N LEU A 224 0.93 -7.63 -13.62
CA LEU A 224 0.79 -7.49 -12.17
C LEU A 224 2.09 -7.91 -11.50
N HIS A 225 2.52 -7.12 -10.51
CA HIS A 225 3.62 -7.48 -9.64
C HIS A 225 3.25 -8.73 -8.82
N PRO A 226 4.20 -9.63 -8.49
CA PRO A 226 3.93 -10.81 -7.67
C PRO A 226 3.27 -10.51 -6.30
N ASP A 227 3.59 -9.34 -5.71
CA ASP A 227 3.02 -8.90 -4.43
C ASP A 227 1.66 -8.19 -4.56
N CYS A 228 1.21 -7.93 -5.79
CA CYS A 228 -0.07 -7.28 -6.03
C CYS A 228 -1.21 -8.22 -5.59
N PRO A 229 -2.02 -7.83 -4.58
CA PRO A 229 -3.10 -8.69 -4.13
C PRO A 229 -4.21 -8.70 -5.19
N LEU A 230 -4.64 -9.90 -5.56
CA LEU A 230 -5.77 -10.06 -6.47
C LEU A 230 -7.07 -9.97 -5.68
N PRO A 231 -8.06 -9.17 -6.13
CA PRO A 231 -9.28 -8.93 -5.38
C PRO A 231 -10.28 -10.08 -5.55
N PHE A 232 -9.86 -11.31 -5.24
CA PHE A 232 -10.71 -12.50 -5.33
C PHE A 232 -11.32 -12.81 -3.98
N ILE A 233 -12.64 -12.97 -3.94
CA ILE A 233 -13.38 -13.18 -2.68
C ILE A 233 -13.66 -14.64 -2.39
N HIS A 234 -13.87 -15.47 -3.42
CA HIS A 234 -14.24 -16.87 -3.26
C HIS A 234 -13.43 -17.69 -4.26
N LEU A 235 -12.59 -18.58 -3.74
CA LEU A 235 -12.11 -19.74 -4.47
C LEU A 235 -13.13 -20.82 -4.17
N GLU A 236 -14.00 -21.18 -5.11
CA GLU A 236 -14.85 -22.34 -4.88
C GLU A 236 -13.94 -23.55 -4.67
N PRO A 237 -13.89 -24.17 -3.47
CA PRO A 237 -13.13 -25.38 -3.25
C PRO A 237 -13.83 -26.58 -3.88
N LYS A 238 -14.95 -26.36 -4.61
CA LYS A 238 -15.74 -27.41 -5.23
C LYS A 238 -14.85 -28.18 -6.19
N ALA A 239 -14.43 -29.34 -5.70
CA ALA A 239 -13.71 -30.38 -6.39
C ALA A 239 -14.29 -30.54 -7.80
N GLY A 240 -13.59 -30.06 -8.84
CA GLY A 240 -14.08 -30.30 -10.19
C GLY A 240 -13.44 -29.56 -11.35
N VAL A 241 -12.91 -28.34 -11.19
CA VAL A 241 -12.43 -27.59 -12.38
C VAL A 241 -11.13 -26.81 -12.16
N THR A 242 -10.20 -27.35 -11.37
CA THR A 242 -8.80 -26.98 -11.57
C THR A 242 -8.30 -27.81 -12.73
N LYS A 243 -8.20 -27.19 -13.92
CA LYS A 243 -7.55 -27.86 -15.05
C LYS A 243 -6.05 -27.68 -14.87
N PHE A 244 -5.36 -28.80 -14.72
CA PHE A 244 -3.91 -28.86 -14.69
C PHE A 244 -3.42 -29.18 -16.09
N SER A 245 -2.47 -28.40 -16.59
CA SER A 245 -1.58 -28.83 -17.67
C SER A 245 -0.18 -29.02 -17.07
N HIS A 246 0.76 -29.56 -17.84
CA HIS A 246 2.16 -29.61 -17.44
C HIS A 246 2.76 -28.22 -17.15
N HIS A 247 2.19 -27.15 -17.69
CA HIS A 247 2.78 -25.81 -17.68
C HIS A 247 1.93 -24.75 -16.97
N SER A 248 0.69 -25.08 -16.59
CA SER A 248 -0.25 -24.07 -16.04
C SER A 248 -1.33 -24.68 -15.15
N LYS A 249 -1.76 -23.90 -14.16
CA LYS A 249 -2.98 -24.15 -13.37
C LYS A 249 -4.01 -23.09 -13.73
N VAL A 250 -5.20 -23.52 -14.12
CA VAL A 250 -6.34 -22.63 -14.37
C VAL A 250 -7.45 -22.97 -13.40
N PHE A 251 -7.99 -21.96 -12.73
CA PHE A 251 -9.07 -22.10 -11.78
C PHE A 251 -10.07 -20.96 -11.95
N LYS A 252 -11.33 -21.21 -11.58
CA LYS A 252 -12.40 -20.22 -11.59
C LYS A 252 -12.36 -19.41 -10.30
N VAL A 253 -12.50 -18.09 -10.41
CA VAL A 253 -12.51 -17.16 -9.27
C VAL A 253 -13.69 -16.22 -9.34
N TYR A 254 -14.11 -15.71 -8.19
CA TYR A 254 -15.01 -14.56 -8.08
C TYR A 254 -14.20 -13.31 -7.75
N ILE A 255 -14.34 -12.29 -8.59
CA ILE A 255 -13.73 -10.98 -8.39
C ILE A 255 -14.66 -10.15 -7.50
N HIS A 256 -14.09 -9.44 -6.51
CA HIS A 256 -14.83 -8.51 -5.67
C HIS A 256 -15.49 -7.43 -6.53
N LYS A 257 -16.79 -7.19 -6.34
CA LYS A 257 -17.57 -6.24 -7.16
C LYS A 257 -16.99 -4.83 -7.26
N ALA A 258 -16.31 -4.37 -6.20
CA ALA A 258 -15.67 -3.05 -6.18
C ALA A 258 -14.40 -2.94 -7.06
N HIS A 259 -13.91 -4.07 -7.56
CA HIS A 259 -12.75 -4.17 -8.46
C HIS A 259 -13.17 -4.55 -9.87
N VAL A 260 -14.43 -4.29 -10.22
CA VAL A 260 -15.00 -4.62 -11.51
C VAL A 260 -15.68 -3.38 -12.07
N GLN A 261 -15.20 -2.91 -13.21
CA GLN A 261 -15.81 -1.83 -13.99
C GLN A 261 -16.24 -2.40 -15.33
N TRP A 262 -17.41 -3.04 -15.32
CA TRP A 262 -18.07 -3.44 -16.56
C TRP A 262 -18.89 -2.25 -17.04
N VAL A 263 -18.61 -1.76 -18.24
CA VAL A 263 -19.53 -0.84 -18.90
C VAL A 263 -20.82 -1.62 -19.07
N SER A 264 -21.89 -1.20 -18.39
CA SER A 264 -23.22 -1.75 -18.58
C SER A 264 -23.47 -1.76 -20.08
N GLN A 265 -23.65 -2.96 -20.63
CA GLN A 265 -23.92 -3.14 -22.04
C GLN A 265 -25.40 -2.74 -22.29
N GLU A 266 -25.75 -1.49 -22.01
CA GLU A 266 -27.04 -0.89 -22.40
C GLU A 266 -26.96 -0.34 -23.84
N ILE A 267 -25.86 -0.58 -24.54
CA ILE A 267 -25.64 -0.19 -25.93
C ILE A 267 -25.25 -1.47 -26.69
N PHE A 268 -26.00 -1.82 -27.75
CA PHE A 268 -25.89 -3.03 -28.59
C PHE A 268 -26.79 -4.23 -28.23
N CYS A 269 -28.09 -3.99 -28.04
CA CYS A 269 -29.14 -4.94 -28.45
C CYS A 269 -30.22 -4.27 -29.32
N ASN A 270 -29.84 -3.32 -30.19
CA ASN A 270 -30.65 -3.05 -31.38
C ASN A 270 -30.19 -4.07 -32.44
N PHE A 271 -30.70 -5.29 -32.35
CA PHE A 271 -30.74 -6.15 -33.53
C PHE A 271 -31.67 -5.44 -34.53
N PRO A 272 -31.25 -5.18 -35.77
CA PRO A 272 -32.21 -4.81 -36.79
C PRO A 272 -33.19 -5.98 -36.93
N ASP A 273 -34.49 -5.68 -36.85
CA ASP A 273 -35.52 -6.64 -37.19
C ASP A 273 -35.23 -7.16 -38.60
N GLU A 274 -34.90 -8.45 -38.73
CA GLU A 274 -34.95 -9.17 -39.99
C GLU A 274 -36.42 -9.25 -40.40
N ASN A 275 -36.95 -8.18 -40.99
CA ASN A 275 -38.13 -8.15 -41.85
C ASN A 275 -38.15 -6.82 -42.60
N SER A 276 -37.37 -6.72 -43.67
CA SER A 276 -37.58 -5.81 -44.81
C SER A 276 -36.94 -6.41 -46.05
#